data_AF-A0A2K0UH38-F1
#
_entry.id   AF-A0A2K0UH38-F1
#
_cell.length_a   1.000
_cell.length_b   1.000
_cell.length_c   1.000
_cell.angle_alpha   90.00
_cell.angle_beta   90.00
_cell.angle_gamma   90.00
#
_symmetry.space_group_name_H-M   'P 1'
#
loop_
_entity.id
_entity.type
_entity.pdbx_description
1 polymer ?
#
loop_
_entity_poly.entity_id
_entity_poly.type
_entity_poly.pdbx_seq_one_letter_code
_entity_poly.pdbx_strand_id
1 'polypeptide(L)'
;MGTGFVNKTEPVIIGTRSSIAPLANQSQFLTNQILNTGYSIGWVGQSYPSFTTSDYAILPFYIDNDPGESQLHTNWTATTTKLWTELDCWPATYQRENPSITEWDFQNGQGCNTTIIINLNANLTMLYVGYLSSPYADYQLADIHNCPNSTHSDHQFLAVWASSDNRKDKFHPEVNVTALFCQPSYYKQEVMVSVATDGFRPLDTSIQPISPQEPLTEKEFNSTSFEFLIGTGMPMEQLLNVVRDWPFENVVEADPRIDKTNLSIPTSNMVGYALAPNNVPPITYGDPDVLHQAFNRAHKYLFSIAVNQMLVNDSAVTNSTAISEFQQSGIIVSRLFSAIVEGLLLLVAIFTIFLLWSCHTSTSYLTTNPSSISRLAAIFRNGPETNKMFRPADHADEKSLKELFQNDKFRLTRDEYSNTGNAYIEKVDGVEVDPDERRFDKPTGYYDPIQPVPLKRGIGLLFGLVQIGALVAIAYLKVQTDKSKG
;
A
#
# COMPACT_ATOMS: atom_id res chain seq x y z
N MET A 1 14.98 20.59 -5.30
CA MET A 1 14.89 19.14 -5.06
C MET A 1 13.74 18.93 -4.09
N GLY A 2 12.74 18.15 -4.46
CA GLY A 2 11.62 17.82 -3.57
C GLY A 2 11.75 16.38 -3.12
N THR A 3 11.52 16.11 -1.84
CA THR A 3 11.19 14.77 -1.37
C THR A 3 9.71 14.53 -1.62
N GLY A 4 9.36 13.34 -2.08
CA GLY A 4 7.98 12.95 -2.34
C GLY A 4 7.81 11.44 -2.27
N PHE A 5 6.56 11.01 -2.10
CA PHE A 5 6.17 9.62 -2.19
C PHE A 5 5.77 9.31 -3.63
N VAL A 6 6.25 8.17 -4.14
CA VAL A 6 5.86 7.65 -5.45
C VAL A 6 5.25 6.27 -5.20
N ASN A 7 4.01 6.08 -5.65
CA ASN A 7 3.39 4.77 -5.64
C ASN A 7 4.12 3.88 -6.66
N LYS A 8 4.60 2.74 -6.20
CA LYS A 8 5.24 1.72 -7.01
C LYS A 8 4.41 0.45 -6.94
N THR A 9 4.34 -0.23 -8.07
CA THR A 9 3.60 -1.47 -8.24
C THR A 9 4.57 -2.50 -8.79
N GLU A 10 4.74 -3.63 -8.10
CA GLU A 10 5.65 -4.69 -8.52
C GLU A 10 4.94 -6.05 -8.52
N PRO A 11 5.18 -6.89 -9.54
CA PRO A 11 4.70 -8.27 -9.53
C PRO A 11 5.51 -9.09 -8.51
N VAL A 12 4.81 -9.88 -7.71
CA VAL A 12 5.37 -10.69 -6.63
C VAL A 12 4.77 -12.09 -6.65
N ILE A 13 5.44 -13.02 -5.97
CA ILE A 13 5.04 -14.43 -5.93
C ILE A 13 4.34 -14.72 -4.61
N ILE A 14 3.18 -15.37 -4.70
CA ILE A 14 2.46 -15.90 -3.55
C ILE A 14 3.21 -17.12 -3.04
N GLY A 15 3.68 -17.06 -1.80
CA GLY A 15 4.37 -18.16 -1.13
C GLY A 15 3.42 -19.18 -0.54
N THR A 16 2.35 -18.71 0.12
CA THR A 16 1.39 -19.57 0.81
C THR A 16 -0.04 -19.17 0.47
N ARG A 17 -0.89 -20.17 0.24
CA ARG A 17 -2.35 -20.00 0.17
C ARG A 17 -3.02 -20.81 1.28
N SER A 18 -4.23 -20.41 1.63
CA SER A 18 -5.09 -21.20 2.51
C SER A 18 -6.35 -21.62 1.77
N SER A 19 -6.83 -22.82 2.07
CA SER A 19 -8.10 -23.36 1.60
C SER A 19 -8.98 -23.72 2.80
N ILE A 20 -10.27 -23.90 2.58
CA ILE A 20 -11.15 -24.49 3.60
C ILE A 20 -10.70 -25.94 3.85
N ALA A 21 -10.71 -26.36 5.11
CA ALA A 21 -10.44 -27.73 5.50
C ALA A 21 -11.33 -28.72 4.72
N PRO A 22 -10.83 -29.90 4.33
CA PRO A 22 -11.67 -30.94 3.73
C PRO A 22 -12.86 -31.28 4.62
N LEU A 23 -14.01 -31.61 4.01
CA LEU A 23 -15.29 -31.84 4.71
C LEU A 23 -15.17 -32.75 5.94
N ALA A 24 -14.41 -33.85 5.83
CA ALA A 24 -14.19 -34.82 6.91
C ALA A 24 -13.58 -34.22 8.18
N ASN A 25 -12.88 -33.09 8.06
CA ASN A 25 -12.21 -32.42 9.16
C ASN A 25 -12.92 -31.13 9.59
N GLN A 26 -13.91 -30.62 8.84
CA GLN A 26 -14.54 -29.32 9.13
C GLN A 26 -15.23 -29.30 10.50
N SER A 27 -15.83 -30.42 10.92
CA SER A 27 -16.45 -30.56 12.24
C SER A 27 -15.52 -30.23 13.41
N GLN A 28 -14.21 -30.47 13.27
CA GLN A 28 -13.23 -30.16 14.32
C GLN A 28 -12.98 -28.65 14.48
N PHE A 29 -13.29 -27.86 13.45
CA PHE A 29 -13.12 -26.41 13.43
C PHE A 29 -14.41 -25.65 13.73
N LEU A 30 -15.58 -26.27 13.45
CA LEU A 30 -16.91 -25.74 13.74
C LEU A 30 -17.23 -25.81 15.25
N THR A 31 -16.49 -25.04 16.04
CA THR A 31 -16.59 -25.01 17.51
C THR A 31 -17.18 -23.70 18.03
N ASN A 32 -17.50 -23.67 19.32
CA ASN A 32 -18.03 -22.49 20.02
C ASN A 32 -17.11 -21.27 19.96
N GLN A 33 -15.84 -21.45 19.57
CA GLN A 33 -14.93 -20.34 19.27
C GLN A 33 -15.47 -19.40 18.18
N ILE A 34 -16.21 -19.91 17.19
CA ILE A 34 -16.84 -19.09 16.14
C ILE A 34 -17.81 -18.10 16.77
N LEU A 35 -18.67 -18.60 17.67
CA LEU A 35 -19.68 -17.83 18.38
C LEU A 35 -19.06 -16.85 19.38
N ASN A 36 -18.02 -17.26 20.10
CA ASN A 36 -17.29 -16.38 21.02
C ASN A 36 -16.53 -15.26 20.28
N THR A 37 -15.98 -15.56 19.10
CA THR A 37 -15.37 -14.54 18.22
C THR A 37 -16.44 -13.59 17.68
N GLY A 38 -17.59 -14.13 17.27
CA GLY A 38 -18.74 -13.34 16.84
C GLY A 38 -19.25 -12.41 17.94
N TYR A 39 -19.25 -12.84 19.19
CA TYR A 39 -19.63 -12.02 20.34
C TYR A 39 -18.64 -10.87 20.53
N SER A 40 -17.34 -11.14 20.49
CA SER A 40 -16.31 -10.12 20.64
C SER A 40 -16.36 -9.08 19.53
N ILE A 41 -16.65 -9.47 18.29
CA ILE A 41 -16.81 -8.53 17.18
C ILE A 41 -18.09 -7.70 17.36
N GLY A 42 -19.24 -8.35 17.54
CA GLY A 42 -20.54 -7.68 17.59
C GLY A 42 -20.75 -6.81 18.83
N TRP A 43 -20.49 -7.35 20.03
CA TRP A 43 -20.81 -6.68 21.29
C TRP A 43 -19.64 -5.92 21.94
N VAL A 44 -18.40 -6.30 21.64
CA VAL A 44 -17.19 -5.69 22.23
C VAL A 44 -16.48 -4.75 21.25
N GLY A 45 -16.78 -4.85 19.95
CA GLY A 45 -16.17 -4.00 18.92
C GLY A 45 -14.77 -4.44 18.53
N GLN A 46 -14.43 -5.73 18.71
CA GLN A 46 -13.19 -6.29 18.17
C GLN A 46 -13.20 -6.27 16.64
N SER A 47 -12.03 -6.10 16.02
CA SER A 47 -11.89 -6.18 14.58
C SER A 47 -12.13 -7.59 14.04
N TYR A 48 -12.63 -7.66 12.80
CA TYR A 48 -12.71 -8.91 12.03
C TYR A 48 -11.33 -9.57 11.88
N PRO A 49 -11.27 -10.92 11.83
CA PRO A 49 -10.07 -11.66 11.47
C PRO A 49 -9.51 -11.25 10.10
N SER A 50 -8.22 -11.50 9.90
CA SER A 50 -7.55 -11.31 8.61
C SER A 50 -8.34 -11.95 7.46
N PHE A 51 -8.41 -11.24 6.33
CA PHE A 51 -9.11 -11.66 5.10
C PHE A 51 -10.64 -11.82 5.25
N THR A 52 -11.25 -11.23 6.29
CA THR A 52 -12.71 -11.28 6.50
C THR A 52 -13.33 -9.90 6.69
N THR A 53 -14.62 -9.80 6.41
CA THR A 53 -15.49 -8.62 6.62
C THR A 53 -16.80 -9.05 7.30
N SER A 54 -17.72 -8.10 7.51
CA SER A 54 -19.08 -8.40 7.96
C SER A 54 -19.89 -9.23 6.96
N ASP A 55 -19.58 -9.13 5.67
CA ASP A 55 -20.44 -9.61 4.59
C ASP A 55 -19.89 -10.84 3.87
N TYR A 56 -18.57 -11.03 3.90
CA TYR A 56 -17.88 -12.10 3.21
C TYR A 56 -16.48 -12.34 3.78
N ALA A 57 -15.93 -13.52 3.46
CA ALA A 57 -14.53 -13.86 3.64
C ALA A 57 -13.87 -14.07 2.28
N ILE A 58 -12.56 -13.87 2.20
CA ILE A 58 -11.76 -14.31 1.06
C ILE A 58 -10.73 -15.33 1.52
N LEU A 59 -10.38 -16.29 0.66
CA LEU A 59 -9.31 -17.23 0.97
C LEU A 59 -7.96 -16.51 1.08
N PRO A 60 -7.22 -16.68 2.19
CA PRO A 60 -5.95 -16.00 2.37
C PRO A 60 -4.88 -16.39 1.36
N PHE A 61 -4.02 -15.41 1.10
CA PHE A 61 -2.79 -15.58 0.35
C PHE A 61 -1.72 -14.70 0.99
N TYR A 62 -0.49 -15.21 1.02
CA TYR A 62 0.66 -14.54 1.61
C TYR A 62 1.79 -14.48 0.60
N ILE A 63 2.44 -13.33 0.50
CA ILE A 63 3.56 -13.08 -0.41
C ILE A 63 4.87 -13.31 0.34
N ASP A 64 5.79 -14.04 -0.30
CA ASP A 64 7.15 -14.20 0.21
C ASP A 64 8.04 -13.07 -0.31
N ASN A 65 8.91 -12.52 0.55
CA ASN A 65 9.85 -11.45 0.22
C ASN A 65 9.15 -10.21 -0.38
N ASP A 66 8.12 -9.68 0.30
CA ASP A 66 7.42 -8.48 -0.17
C ASP A 66 8.40 -7.29 -0.29
N PRO A 67 8.60 -6.72 -1.51
CA PRO A 67 9.46 -5.54 -1.70
C PRO A 67 8.97 -4.33 -0.89
N GLY A 68 7.70 -4.31 -0.50
CA GLY A 68 7.06 -3.28 0.32
C GLY A 68 7.07 -3.53 1.83
N GLU A 69 7.62 -4.64 2.34
CA GLU A 69 7.48 -5.06 3.75
C GLU A 69 7.92 -3.98 4.77
N SER A 70 8.92 -3.18 4.40
CA SER A 70 9.47 -2.11 5.24
C SER A 70 8.72 -0.76 5.13
N GLN A 71 7.65 -0.68 4.34
CA GLN A 71 6.95 0.57 4.06
C GLN A 71 5.55 0.65 4.66
N LEU A 72 5.17 1.87 5.04
CA LEU A 72 3.83 2.20 5.54
C LEU A 72 2.85 2.23 4.37
N HIS A 73 1.74 1.48 4.49
CA HIS A 73 0.67 1.31 3.50
C HIS A 73 1.11 0.51 2.27
N THR A 74 1.05 -0.82 2.40
CA THR A 74 1.17 -1.73 1.27
C THR A 74 -0.14 -2.45 1.01
N ASN A 75 -0.49 -2.59 -0.27
CA ASN A 75 -1.67 -3.31 -0.70
C ASN A 75 -1.24 -4.48 -1.57
N TRP A 76 -1.79 -5.66 -1.28
CA TRP A 76 -1.54 -6.85 -2.07
C TRP A 76 -2.77 -7.17 -2.90
N THR A 77 -2.59 -7.24 -4.21
CA THR A 77 -3.66 -7.61 -5.14
C THR A 77 -3.40 -8.99 -5.70
N ALA A 78 -4.34 -9.90 -5.54
CA ALA A 78 -4.24 -11.25 -6.08
C ALA A 78 -5.61 -11.80 -6.49
N THR A 79 -5.57 -12.87 -7.28
CA THR A 79 -6.74 -13.70 -7.54
C THR A 79 -6.95 -14.66 -6.37
N THR A 80 -8.18 -14.70 -5.83
CA THR A 80 -8.57 -15.57 -4.72
C THR A 80 -10.07 -15.89 -4.79
N THR A 81 -10.57 -16.71 -3.87
CA THR A 81 -11.98 -17.07 -3.79
C THR A 81 -12.67 -16.24 -2.71
N LYS A 82 -13.75 -15.56 -3.08
CA LYS A 82 -14.70 -14.91 -2.18
C LYS A 82 -15.78 -15.91 -1.76
N LEU A 83 -16.10 -15.93 -0.47
CA LEU A 83 -17.06 -16.82 0.17
C LEU A 83 -18.05 -16.00 1.00
N TRP A 84 -19.35 -16.21 0.80
CA TRP A 84 -20.39 -15.52 1.57
C TRP A 84 -21.66 -16.36 1.67
N THR A 85 -22.62 -15.87 2.45
CA THR A 85 -23.95 -16.46 2.55
C THR A 85 -25.03 -15.40 2.35
N GLU A 86 -26.18 -15.83 1.85
CA GLU A 86 -27.38 -15.03 1.73
C GLU A 86 -28.56 -15.83 2.26
N LEU A 87 -29.53 -15.13 2.85
CA LEU A 87 -30.79 -15.74 3.26
C LEU A 87 -31.86 -15.42 2.22
N ASP A 88 -32.57 -16.45 1.79
CA ASP A 88 -33.86 -16.28 1.11
C ASP A 88 -34.97 -16.49 2.15
N CYS A 89 -35.81 -15.48 2.37
CA CYS A 89 -36.83 -15.52 3.40
C CYS A 89 -38.21 -15.18 2.83
N TRP A 90 -39.23 -15.85 3.33
CA TRP A 90 -40.62 -15.60 2.96
C TRP A 90 -41.52 -15.57 4.20
N PRO A 91 -42.66 -14.87 4.14
CA PRO A 91 -43.60 -14.79 5.26
C PRO A 91 -44.13 -16.15 5.67
N ALA A 92 -44.15 -16.41 6.98
CA ALA A 92 -44.84 -17.56 7.55
C ALA A 92 -46.34 -17.29 7.59
N THR A 93 -47.15 -18.31 7.28
CA THR A 93 -48.56 -18.29 7.63
C THR A 93 -48.70 -18.78 9.07
N TYR A 94 -49.37 -18.02 9.92
CA TYR A 94 -49.51 -18.38 11.32
C TYR A 94 -50.95 -18.31 11.79
N GLN A 95 -51.31 -19.22 12.70
CA GLN A 95 -52.62 -19.26 13.32
C GLN A 95 -52.47 -19.47 14.81
N ARG A 96 -53.38 -18.86 15.56
CA ARG A 96 -53.51 -19.04 16.99
C ARG A 96 -54.73 -19.89 17.25
N GLU A 97 -54.55 -21.06 17.83
CA GLU A 97 -55.66 -22.01 18.05
C GLU A 97 -56.73 -21.43 18.99
N ASN A 98 -56.31 -20.70 20.04
CA ASN A 98 -57.23 -20.08 20.99
C ASN A 98 -56.65 -18.77 21.60
N PRO A 99 -57.45 -17.69 21.74
CA PRO A 99 -57.09 -16.45 22.45
C PRO A 99 -56.67 -16.60 23.92
N SER A 100 -56.88 -17.76 24.54
CA SER A 100 -56.42 -18.08 25.90
C SER A 100 -55.14 -18.92 25.93
N ILE A 101 -54.70 -19.44 24.79
CA ILE A 101 -53.53 -20.32 24.66
C ILE A 101 -52.36 -19.49 24.08
N THR A 102 -51.15 -19.82 24.53
CA THR A 102 -49.86 -19.19 24.14
C THR A 102 -49.19 -19.87 22.96
N GLU A 103 -49.78 -20.95 22.45
CA GLU A 103 -49.31 -21.75 21.32
C GLU A 103 -49.74 -21.12 19.99
N TRP A 104 -48.79 -21.07 19.07
CA TRP A 104 -48.96 -20.55 17.72
C TRP A 104 -48.42 -21.57 16.72
N ASP A 105 -49.23 -21.88 15.72
CA ASP A 105 -48.83 -22.74 14.61
C ASP A 105 -48.26 -21.89 13.49
N PHE A 106 -47.09 -22.27 12.97
CA PHE A 106 -46.39 -21.60 11.89
C PHE A 106 -46.18 -22.55 10.73
N GLN A 107 -46.61 -22.15 9.55
CA GLN A 107 -46.55 -22.91 8.31
C GLN A 107 -45.68 -22.19 7.27
N ASN A 108 -44.81 -22.95 6.62
CA ASN A 108 -43.90 -22.41 5.59
C ASN A 108 -44.48 -22.42 4.16
N GLY A 109 -45.68 -22.98 3.97
CA GLY A 109 -46.30 -23.15 2.64
C GLY A 109 -45.70 -24.26 1.76
N GLN A 110 -44.72 -25.01 2.29
CA GLN A 110 -44.02 -26.11 1.62
C GLN A 110 -44.15 -27.45 2.38
N GLY A 111 -45.12 -27.55 3.29
CA GLY A 111 -45.40 -28.78 4.04
C GLY A 111 -44.68 -28.92 5.38
N CYS A 112 -44.06 -27.84 5.89
CA CYS A 112 -43.56 -27.77 7.26
C CYS A 112 -44.54 -26.96 8.13
N ASN A 113 -44.92 -27.53 9.27
CA ASN A 113 -45.71 -26.90 10.31
C ASN A 113 -44.99 -27.08 11.66
N THR A 114 -44.89 -26.03 12.46
CA THR A 114 -44.29 -26.07 13.81
C THR A 114 -45.14 -25.27 14.78
N THR A 115 -45.20 -25.73 16.03
CA THR A 115 -45.96 -25.06 17.10
C THR A 115 -44.97 -24.47 18.10
N ILE A 116 -45.09 -23.17 18.37
CA ILE A 116 -44.21 -22.44 19.29
C ILE A 116 -45.05 -21.80 20.40
N ILE A 117 -44.55 -21.86 21.63
CA ILE A 117 -45.17 -21.19 22.78
C ILE A 117 -44.57 -19.78 22.90
N ILE A 118 -45.38 -18.77 22.63
CA ILE A 118 -45.00 -17.37 22.81
C ILE A 118 -45.43 -16.91 24.20
N ASN A 119 -44.45 -16.54 25.03
CA ASN A 119 -44.73 -16.02 26.37
C ASN A 119 -45.44 -14.67 26.29
N LEU A 120 -46.75 -14.67 26.50
CA LEU A 120 -47.58 -13.46 26.46
C LEU A 120 -47.28 -12.50 27.63
N ASN A 121 -46.66 -12.96 28.72
CA ASN A 121 -46.29 -12.08 29.83
C ASN A 121 -45.09 -11.18 29.50
N ALA A 122 -44.31 -11.53 28.48
CA ALA A 122 -43.21 -10.70 28.00
C ALA A 122 -43.72 -9.63 27.03
N ASN A 123 -43.15 -8.43 27.11
CA ASN A 123 -43.54 -7.33 26.21
C ASN A 123 -43.07 -7.59 24.77
N LEU A 124 -41.90 -8.21 24.62
CA LEU A 124 -41.25 -8.51 23.34
C LEU A 124 -40.58 -9.87 23.40
N THR A 125 -40.74 -10.67 22.36
CA THR A 125 -40.12 -11.99 22.19
C THR A 125 -39.51 -12.06 20.80
N MET A 126 -38.30 -12.58 20.70
CA MET A 126 -37.63 -12.82 19.43
C MET A 126 -36.99 -14.21 19.48
N LEU A 127 -37.21 -15.02 18.44
CA LEU A 127 -36.79 -16.40 18.37
C LEU A 127 -36.16 -16.72 17.02
N TYR A 128 -35.16 -17.58 17.06
CA TYR A 128 -34.56 -18.28 15.94
C TYR A 128 -34.76 -19.78 16.19
N VAL A 129 -35.55 -20.43 15.34
CA VAL A 129 -35.87 -21.85 15.46
C VAL A 129 -35.26 -22.59 14.29
N GLY A 130 -34.13 -23.25 14.54
CA GLY A 130 -33.41 -24.04 13.53
C GLY A 130 -34.13 -25.35 13.19
N TYR A 131 -33.69 -26.00 12.12
CA TYR A 131 -34.28 -27.27 11.70
C TYR A 131 -34.04 -28.39 12.71
N LEU A 132 -32.78 -28.66 13.05
CA LEU A 132 -32.39 -29.81 13.86
C LEU A 132 -32.74 -29.68 15.35
N SER A 133 -33.07 -30.82 15.97
CA SER A 133 -33.35 -30.93 17.41
C SER A 133 -32.07 -30.87 18.25
N SER A 134 -32.14 -30.24 19.42
CA SER A 134 -31.04 -30.17 20.38
C SER A 134 -31.56 -30.00 21.82
N PRO A 135 -30.93 -30.61 22.84
CA PRO A 135 -31.24 -30.32 24.23
C PRO A 135 -30.90 -28.88 24.66
N TYR A 136 -30.21 -28.12 23.81
CA TYR A 136 -29.85 -26.71 24.02
C TYR A 136 -30.78 -25.74 23.27
N ALA A 137 -31.83 -26.24 22.62
CA ALA A 137 -32.82 -25.42 21.93
C ALA A 137 -34.23 -25.76 22.45
N ASP A 138 -35.04 -24.72 22.73
CA ASP A 138 -36.42 -24.91 23.20
C ASP A 138 -37.37 -25.40 22.10
N TYR A 139 -37.06 -25.05 20.85
CA TYR A 139 -37.87 -25.35 19.68
C TYR A 139 -37.00 -25.87 18.54
N GLN A 140 -37.63 -26.61 17.64
CA GLN A 140 -37.03 -27.16 16.43
C GLN A 140 -38.09 -27.22 15.32
N LEU A 141 -37.66 -27.22 14.07
CA LEU A 141 -38.58 -27.50 12.96
C LEU A 141 -38.73 -28.99 12.70
N ALA A 142 -37.66 -29.77 12.82
CA ALA A 142 -37.66 -31.19 12.48
C ALA A 142 -38.69 -31.96 13.31
N ASP A 143 -39.73 -32.43 12.62
CA ASP A 143 -40.76 -33.29 13.16
C ASP A 143 -41.20 -34.30 12.10
N ILE A 144 -41.28 -35.58 12.47
CA ILE A 144 -41.55 -36.64 11.49
C ILE A 144 -42.91 -36.52 10.81
N HIS A 145 -43.89 -35.88 11.45
CA HIS A 145 -45.26 -35.76 10.96
C HIS A 145 -45.54 -34.39 10.36
N ASN A 146 -45.05 -33.33 10.98
CA ASN A 146 -45.40 -31.95 10.67
C ASN A 146 -44.34 -31.24 9.82
N CYS A 147 -43.08 -31.67 9.85
CA CYS A 147 -42.00 -31.08 9.06
C CYS A 147 -40.88 -32.10 8.81
N PRO A 148 -41.12 -33.08 7.92
CA PRO A 148 -40.18 -34.15 7.66
C PRO A 148 -38.93 -33.63 6.94
N ASN A 149 -37.84 -34.39 7.05
CA ASN A 149 -36.61 -34.09 6.32
C ASN A 149 -36.83 -34.23 4.82
N SER A 150 -36.71 -33.11 4.11
CA SER A 150 -36.85 -33.00 2.67
C SER A 150 -35.81 -32.01 2.15
N THR A 151 -35.52 -32.07 0.85
CA THR A 151 -34.61 -31.14 0.14
C THR A 151 -35.01 -29.67 0.23
N HIS A 152 -36.21 -29.38 0.72
CA HIS A 152 -36.69 -28.02 0.91
C HIS A 152 -36.65 -27.59 2.37
N SER A 153 -36.75 -28.49 3.34
CA SER A 153 -36.97 -28.17 4.76
C SER A 153 -35.72 -28.27 5.64
N ASP A 154 -34.75 -29.10 5.25
CA ASP A 154 -33.58 -29.46 6.07
C ASP A 154 -32.63 -28.32 6.44
N HIS A 155 -32.59 -27.28 5.61
CA HIS A 155 -31.80 -26.06 5.84
C HIS A 155 -32.66 -24.85 6.22
N GLN A 156 -33.94 -25.04 6.55
CA GLN A 156 -34.80 -23.93 6.94
C GLN A 156 -34.66 -23.58 8.41
N PHE A 157 -34.91 -22.31 8.73
CA PHE A 157 -35.18 -21.87 10.09
C PHE A 157 -36.37 -20.91 10.10
N LEU A 158 -37.01 -20.80 11.26
CA LEU A 158 -38.10 -19.87 11.51
C LEU A 158 -37.62 -18.74 12.41
N ALA A 159 -37.68 -17.52 11.89
CA ALA A 159 -37.50 -16.29 12.64
C ALA A 159 -38.86 -15.78 13.13
N VAL A 160 -39.01 -15.58 14.43
CA VAL A 160 -40.24 -15.03 15.02
C VAL A 160 -39.91 -13.79 15.82
N TRP A 161 -40.71 -12.75 15.63
CA TRP A 161 -40.81 -11.62 16.53
C TRP A 161 -42.26 -11.50 16.99
N ALA A 162 -42.47 -11.27 18.28
CA ALA A 162 -43.79 -11.03 18.83
C ALA A 162 -43.76 -9.92 19.87
N SER A 163 -44.81 -9.11 19.90
CA SER A 163 -45.04 -8.12 20.94
C SER A 163 -46.42 -8.31 21.55
N SER A 164 -46.49 -8.27 22.87
CA SER A 164 -47.73 -8.38 23.63
C SER A 164 -47.97 -7.10 24.42
N ASP A 165 -49.14 -6.47 24.26
CA ASP A 165 -49.56 -5.35 25.11
C ASP A 165 -50.53 -5.82 26.20
N ASN A 166 -49.96 -6.21 27.34
CA ASN A 166 -50.71 -6.71 28.50
C ASN A 166 -51.38 -5.60 29.32
N ARG A 167 -51.27 -4.33 28.91
CA ARG A 167 -51.83 -3.19 29.67
C ARG A 167 -53.32 -3.03 29.45
N LYS A 168 -53.84 -3.45 28.29
CA LYS A 168 -55.25 -3.26 27.91
C LYS A 168 -56.14 -4.41 28.38
N ASP A 169 -55.69 -5.65 28.22
CA ASP A 169 -56.40 -6.85 28.65
C ASP A 169 -55.38 -7.91 29.09
N LYS A 170 -55.46 -8.32 30.35
CA LYS A 170 -54.56 -9.33 30.92
C LYS A 170 -54.92 -10.76 30.53
N PHE A 171 -56.16 -10.99 30.12
CA PHE A 171 -56.68 -12.32 29.77
C PHE A 171 -56.61 -12.57 28.26
N HIS A 172 -56.73 -11.51 27.44
CA HIS A 172 -56.59 -11.56 25.99
C HIS A 172 -55.71 -10.41 25.47
N PRO A 173 -54.40 -10.45 25.72
CA PRO A 173 -53.52 -9.39 25.23
C PRO A 173 -53.52 -9.35 23.70
N GLU A 174 -53.42 -8.14 23.15
CA GLU A 174 -53.22 -7.90 21.73
C GLU A 174 -51.77 -8.29 21.39
N VAL A 175 -51.62 -9.28 20.50
CA VAL A 175 -50.31 -9.83 20.12
C VAL A 175 -50.04 -9.52 18.66
N ASN A 176 -48.97 -8.78 18.40
CA ASN A 176 -48.45 -8.56 17.06
C ASN A 176 -47.35 -9.56 16.79
N VAL A 177 -47.46 -10.30 15.69
CA VAL A 177 -46.49 -11.35 15.31
C VAL A 177 -45.97 -11.09 13.91
N THR A 178 -44.65 -11.16 13.78
CA THR A 178 -43.94 -11.14 12.51
C THR A 178 -43.10 -12.40 12.46
N ALA A 179 -43.32 -13.23 11.44
CA ALA A 179 -42.65 -14.51 11.32
C ALA A 179 -42.23 -14.78 9.88
N LEU A 180 -41.00 -15.27 9.72
CA LEU A 180 -40.37 -15.53 8.43
C LEU A 180 -39.74 -16.92 8.46
N PHE A 181 -40.02 -17.73 7.44
CA PHE A 181 -39.16 -18.88 7.14
C PHE A 181 -38.01 -18.40 6.28
N CYS A 182 -36.81 -18.85 6.60
CA CYS A 182 -35.59 -18.45 5.92
C CYS A 182 -34.75 -19.68 5.58
N GLN A 183 -34.13 -19.65 4.41
CA GLN A 183 -33.21 -20.67 3.94
C GLN A 183 -31.87 -20.02 3.55
N PRO A 184 -30.75 -20.40 4.20
CA PRO A 184 -29.44 -19.93 3.84
C PRO A 184 -28.95 -20.60 2.56
N SER A 185 -28.27 -19.82 1.73
CA SER A 185 -27.46 -20.29 0.61
C SER A 185 -26.04 -19.82 0.79
N TYR A 186 -25.07 -20.69 0.52
CA TYR A 186 -23.64 -20.39 0.65
C TYR A 186 -23.03 -20.34 -0.74
N TYR A 187 -22.18 -19.35 -0.99
CA TYR A 187 -21.66 -19.07 -2.31
C TYR A 187 -20.14 -18.94 -2.31
N LYS A 188 -19.55 -19.28 -3.44
CA LYS A 188 -18.16 -19.05 -3.79
C LYS A 188 -18.05 -18.34 -5.14
N GLN A 189 -17.02 -17.52 -5.29
CA GLN A 189 -16.72 -16.86 -6.56
C GLN A 189 -15.22 -16.54 -6.64
N GLU A 190 -14.60 -16.77 -7.78
CA GLU A 190 -13.24 -16.33 -8.05
C GLU A 190 -13.23 -14.82 -8.31
N VAL A 191 -12.40 -14.09 -7.57
CA VAL A 191 -12.29 -12.63 -7.62
C VAL A 191 -10.84 -12.18 -7.64
N MET A 192 -10.60 -11.03 -8.25
CA MET A 192 -9.39 -10.24 -8.02
C MET A 192 -9.67 -9.22 -6.93
N VAL A 193 -8.83 -9.17 -5.90
CA VAL A 193 -9.05 -8.28 -4.75
C VAL A 193 -7.73 -7.76 -4.20
N SER A 194 -7.74 -6.50 -3.77
CA SER A 194 -6.67 -5.85 -3.04
C SER A 194 -6.91 -5.96 -1.53
N VAL A 195 -5.88 -6.33 -0.79
CA VAL A 195 -5.89 -6.49 0.66
C VAL A 195 -4.86 -5.54 1.24
N ALA A 196 -5.27 -4.73 2.22
CA ALA A 196 -4.33 -3.90 2.96
C ALA A 196 -3.48 -4.78 3.89
N THR A 197 -2.16 -4.65 3.83
CA THR A 197 -1.25 -5.47 4.67
C THR A 197 -1.34 -5.14 6.15
N ASP A 198 -1.82 -3.94 6.49
CA ASP A 198 -2.20 -3.59 7.86
C ASP A 198 -3.50 -4.31 8.25
N GLY A 199 -3.36 -5.43 8.95
CA GLY A 199 -4.46 -6.25 9.43
C GLY A 199 -5.15 -7.12 8.37
N PHE A 200 -4.60 -7.21 7.15
CA PHE A 200 -5.08 -8.08 6.07
C PHE A 200 -6.56 -7.89 5.72
N ARG A 201 -7.04 -6.65 5.73
CA ARG A 201 -8.45 -6.37 5.43
C ARG A 201 -8.68 -6.24 3.92
N PRO A 202 -9.67 -6.96 3.36
CA PRO A 202 -10.06 -6.78 1.96
C PRO A 202 -10.57 -5.36 1.71
N LEU A 203 -10.21 -4.79 0.56
CA LEU A 203 -10.73 -3.49 0.12
C LEU A 203 -11.96 -3.71 -0.76
N ASP A 204 -13.16 -3.40 -0.25
CA ASP A 204 -14.44 -3.65 -0.94
C ASP A 204 -14.50 -3.03 -2.35
N THR A 205 -13.93 -1.83 -2.51
CA THR A 205 -13.90 -1.10 -3.80
C THR A 205 -13.00 -1.73 -4.85
N SER A 206 -12.14 -2.68 -4.46
CA SER A 206 -11.17 -3.33 -5.36
C SER A 206 -11.67 -4.66 -5.92
N ILE A 207 -12.78 -5.21 -5.41
CA ILE A 207 -13.24 -6.55 -5.77
C ILE A 207 -13.74 -6.56 -7.22
N GLN A 208 -13.11 -7.41 -8.03
CA GLN A 208 -13.49 -7.65 -9.42
C GLN A 208 -13.82 -9.13 -9.61
N PRO A 209 -15.06 -9.50 -9.96
CA PRO A 209 -15.42 -10.89 -10.21
C PRO A 209 -14.74 -11.41 -11.48
N ILE A 210 -14.12 -12.58 -11.39
CA ILE A 210 -13.46 -13.29 -12.50
C ILE A 210 -14.37 -14.41 -13.01
N SER A 211 -15.00 -15.14 -12.09
CA SER A 211 -15.94 -16.23 -12.41
C SER A 211 -17.39 -15.82 -12.12
N PRO A 212 -18.38 -16.54 -12.68
CA PRO A 212 -19.74 -16.48 -12.15
C PRO A 212 -19.77 -16.95 -10.68
N GLN A 213 -20.80 -16.52 -9.96
CA GLN A 213 -21.12 -17.00 -8.62
C GLN A 213 -21.60 -18.45 -8.70
N GLU A 214 -21.07 -19.30 -7.82
CA GLU A 214 -21.45 -20.70 -7.71
C GLU A 214 -21.89 -21.02 -6.27
N PRO A 215 -22.93 -21.84 -6.08
CA PRO A 215 -23.28 -22.33 -4.75
C PRO A 215 -22.18 -23.28 -4.23
N LEU A 216 -21.87 -23.18 -2.95
CA LEU A 216 -21.06 -24.16 -2.24
C LEU A 216 -21.86 -25.45 -2.11
N THR A 217 -21.25 -26.55 -2.52
CA THR A 217 -21.89 -27.87 -2.41
C THR A 217 -21.73 -28.43 -1.00
N GLU A 218 -22.60 -29.37 -0.60
CA GLU A 218 -22.48 -30.13 0.67
C GLU A 218 -21.15 -30.88 0.81
N LYS A 219 -20.43 -31.10 -0.30
CA LYS A 219 -19.11 -31.72 -0.31
C LYS A 219 -17.97 -30.75 0.04
N GLU A 220 -18.23 -29.46 -0.08
CA GLU A 220 -17.25 -28.38 0.11
C GLU A 220 -17.45 -27.68 1.45
N PHE A 221 -18.68 -27.60 1.94
CA PHE A 221 -19.01 -26.97 3.21
C PHE A 221 -20.09 -27.76 3.95
N ASN A 222 -19.82 -28.08 5.22
CA ASN A 222 -20.77 -28.71 6.11
C ASN A 222 -21.75 -27.66 6.66
N SER A 223 -22.71 -27.25 5.82
CA SER A 223 -23.78 -26.30 6.18
C SER A 223 -24.59 -26.77 7.37
N THR A 224 -24.93 -28.07 7.42
CA THR A 224 -25.71 -28.68 8.51
C THR A 224 -25.05 -28.48 9.88
N SER A 225 -23.76 -28.80 10.03
CA SER A 225 -23.05 -28.62 11.30
C SER A 225 -22.91 -27.13 11.67
N PHE A 226 -22.71 -26.25 10.69
CA PHE A 226 -22.64 -24.80 10.94
C PHE A 226 -23.98 -24.22 11.39
N GLU A 227 -25.08 -24.56 10.71
CA GLU A 227 -26.44 -24.12 11.06
C GLU A 227 -26.87 -24.64 12.42
N PHE A 228 -26.52 -25.90 12.73
CA PHE A 228 -26.71 -26.48 14.05
C PHE A 228 -25.97 -25.68 15.12
N LEU A 229 -24.68 -25.38 14.89
CA LEU A 229 -23.85 -24.62 15.82
C LEU A 229 -24.44 -23.24 16.11
N ILE A 230 -24.75 -22.47 15.07
CA ILE A 230 -25.26 -21.11 15.25
C ILE A 230 -26.66 -21.12 15.88
N GLY A 231 -27.52 -22.06 15.52
CA GLY A 231 -28.88 -22.17 16.07
C GLY A 231 -28.92 -22.58 17.54
N THR A 232 -28.06 -23.51 17.95
CA THR A 232 -28.12 -24.14 19.29
C THR A 232 -27.07 -23.62 20.26
N GLY A 233 -26.04 -22.95 19.76
CA GLY A 233 -24.89 -22.55 20.57
C GLY A 233 -23.94 -23.70 20.91
N MET A 234 -24.09 -24.88 20.32
CA MET A 234 -23.25 -26.05 20.60
C MET A 234 -22.87 -26.78 19.32
N PRO A 235 -21.66 -27.37 19.22
CA PRO A 235 -21.26 -28.16 18.07
C PRO A 235 -22.03 -29.48 18.03
N MET A 236 -22.36 -29.94 16.82
CA MET A 236 -23.16 -31.16 16.64
C MET A 236 -22.45 -32.40 17.20
N GLU A 237 -21.13 -32.45 17.10
CA GLU A 237 -20.30 -33.58 17.52
C GLU A 237 -20.20 -33.71 19.05
N GLN A 238 -20.34 -32.60 19.79
CA GLN A 238 -20.30 -32.60 21.25
C GLN A 238 -21.59 -33.14 21.89
N LEU A 239 -22.71 -33.18 21.15
CA LEU A 239 -23.94 -33.83 21.62
C LEU A 239 -23.72 -35.33 21.92
N LEU A 240 -22.82 -35.98 21.18
CA LEU A 240 -22.56 -37.42 21.31
C LEU A 240 -21.47 -37.72 22.35
N ASN A 241 -20.58 -36.76 22.64
CA ASN A 241 -19.43 -36.93 23.52
C ASN A 241 -19.29 -35.73 24.45
N VAL A 242 -20.17 -35.63 25.46
CA VAL A 242 -20.10 -34.56 26.47
C VAL A 242 -18.86 -34.76 27.34
N VAL A 243 -17.82 -33.97 27.10
CA VAL A 243 -16.66 -33.90 28.01
C VAL A 243 -16.99 -32.90 29.10
N ARG A 244 -17.42 -33.41 30.25
CA ARG A 244 -17.71 -32.60 31.44
C ARG A 244 -16.47 -31.77 31.80
N ASP A 245 -16.66 -30.46 31.99
CA ASP A 245 -15.69 -29.52 32.57
C ASP A 245 -14.53 -29.03 31.66
N TRP A 246 -14.79 -28.61 30.41
CA TRP A 246 -13.80 -27.87 29.60
C TRP A 246 -14.10 -26.35 29.53
N PRO A 247 -13.17 -25.46 29.92
CA PRO A 247 -13.44 -24.03 30.14
C PRO A 247 -13.71 -23.18 28.87
N PHE A 248 -13.84 -23.81 27.70
CA PHE A 248 -14.04 -23.15 26.41
C PHE A 248 -15.19 -23.74 25.58
N GLU A 249 -16.00 -24.63 26.17
CA GLU A 249 -17.15 -25.24 25.48
C GLU A 249 -18.44 -24.42 25.63
N ASN A 250 -18.47 -23.36 26.42
CA ASN A 250 -19.66 -22.51 26.55
C ASN A 250 -19.58 -21.28 25.66
N VAL A 251 -20.69 -20.95 25.02
CA VAL A 251 -20.88 -19.66 24.34
C VAL A 251 -21.03 -18.57 25.39
N VAL A 252 -20.40 -17.42 25.16
CA VAL A 252 -20.64 -16.24 25.98
C VAL A 252 -22.09 -15.79 25.82
N GLU A 253 -22.87 -15.90 26.89
CA GLU A 253 -24.28 -15.52 26.89
C GLU A 253 -24.46 -14.03 26.55
N ALA A 254 -25.34 -13.76 25.58
CA ALA A 254 -25.72 -12.40 25.20
C ALA A 254 -26.76 -11.78 26.13
N ASP A 255 -27.44 -12.58 26.95
CA ASP A 255 -28.55 -12.17 27.81
C ASP A 255 -28.23 -10.95 28.70
N PRO A 256 -27.06 -10.82 29.35
CA PRO A 256 -26.74 -9.62 30.15
C PRO A 256 -26.66 -8.32 29.34
N ARG A 257 -26.40 -8.41 28.03
CA ARG A 257 -26.45 -7.25 27.10
C ARG A 257 -27.87 -6.99 26.64
N ILE A 258 -28.67 -8.04 26.45
CA ILE A 258 -30.04 -8.01 25.96
C ILE A 258 -31.05 -7.60 27.05
N ASP A 259 -30.76 -7.83 28.33
CA ASP A 259 -31.66 -7.52 29.46
C ASP A 259 -32.15 -6.05 29.46
N LYS A 260 -31.32 -5.14 28.93
CA LYS A 260 -31.65 -3.71 28.78
C LYS A 260 -32.68 -3.40 27.70
N THR A 261 -33.12 -4.40 26.93
CA THR A 261 -33.85 -4.22 25.67
C THR A 261 -35.33 -4.61 25.74
N ASN A 262 -35.84 -4.99 26.93
CA ASN A 262 -37.22 -5.47 27.16
C ASN A 262 -37.60 -6.75 26.40
N LEU A 263 -36.65 -7.43 25.78
CA LEU A 263 -36.84 -8.77 25.21
C LEU A 263 -36.97 -9.81 26.31
N SER A 264 -37.81 -10.83 26.08
CA SER A 264 -37.91 -12.01 26.93
C SER A 264 -36.58 -12.76 26.92
N ILE A 265 -36.13 -13.16 28.11
CA ILE A 265 -34.93 -13.97 28.32
C ILE A 265 -35.38 -15.33 28.92
N PRO A 266 -34.73 -16.47 28.58
CA PRO A 266 -33.61 -16.61 27.65
C PRO A 266 -34.01 -16.38 26.19
N THR A 267 -33.05 -15.94 25.38
CA THR A 267 -33.23 -15.84 23.92
C THR A 267 -32.53 -17.00 23.22
N SER A 268 -33.06 -17.43 22.06
CA SER A 268 -32.35 -18.39 21.20
C SER A 268 -30.99 -17.83 20.78
N ASN A 269 -29.96 -18.66 20.68
CA ASN A 269 -28.56 -18.25 20.50
C ASN A 269 -28.34 -17.20 19.39
N MET A 270 -28.95 -17.39 18.20
CA MET A 270 -28.82 -16.45 17.08
C MET A 270 -29.40 -15.05 17.32
N VAL A 271 -30.32 -14.88 18.27
CA VAL A 271 -30.94 -13.57 18.55
C VAL A 271 -29.90 -12.60 19.11
N GLY A 272 -29.02 -13.05 20.00
CA GLY A 272 -27.95 -12.20 20.51
C GLY A 272 -27.02 -11.70 19.42
N TYR A 273 -26.78 -12.50 18.39
CA TYR A 273 -25.96 -12.16 17.23
C TYR A 273 -26.68 -11.29 16.19
N ALA A 274 -28.00 -11.45 16.06
CA ALA A 274 -28.83 -10.56 15.23
C ALA A 274 -28.93 -9.13 15.81
N LEU A 275 -28.84 -9.01 17.13
CA LEU A 275 -28.91 -7.72 17.85
C LEU A 275 -27.55 -7.04 17.98
N ALA A 276 -26.45 -7.79 18.11
CA ALA A 276 -25.12 -7.24 18.40
C ALA A 276 -24.65 -6.10 17.46
N PRO A 277 -24.78 -6.22 16.11
CA PRO A 277 -24.22 -5.24 15.20
C PRO A 277 -24.95 -3.89 15.20
N ASN A 278 -26.09 -3.77 15.90
CA ASN A 278 -27.01 -2.65 15.76
C ASN A 278 -27.57 -2.12 17.08
N ASN A 279 -27.54 -0.80 17.25
CA ASN A 279 -28.30 -0.11 18.31
C ASN A 279 -29.76 0.15 17.91
N VAL A 280 -30.39 -0.78 17.19
CA VAL A 280 -31.79 -0.64 16.74
C VAL A 280 -32.71 -1.06 17.89
N PRO A 281 -33.75 -0.25 18.22
CA PRO A 281 -34.70 -0.63 19.27
C PRO A 281 -35.43 -1.94 18.92
N PRO A 282 -35.62 -2.88 19.86
CA PRO A 282 -36.19 -4.20 19.55
C PRO A 282 -37.60 -4.21 18.99
N ILE A 283 -38.38 -3.15 19.24
CA ILE A 283 -39.73 -2.98 18.68
C ILE A 283 -39.71 -2.92 17.14
N THR A 284 -38.60 -2.45 16.56
CA THR A 284 -38.44 -2.25 15.10
C THR A 284 -38.34 -3.57 14.35
N TYR A 285 -37.92 -4.66 15.01
CA TYR A 285 -37.86 -6.00 14.39
C TYR A 285 -39.25 -6.62 14.16
N GLY A 286 -40.33 -5.92 14.55
CA GLY A 286 -41.67 -6.26 14.08
C GLY A 286 -41.88 -5.97 12.59
N ASP A 287 -41.02 -5.17 11.96
CA ASP A 287 -41.00 -5.07 10.51
C ASP A 287 -40.29 -6.30 9.90
N PRO A 288 -40.93 -7.03 8.95
CA PRO A 288 -40.36 -8.22 8.35
C PRO A 288 -39.02 -7.96 7.63
N ASP A 289 -38.84 -6.81 6.99
CA ASP A 289 -37.60 -6.49 6.28
C ASP A 289 -36.45 -6.25 7.27
N VAL A 290 -36.75 -5.60 8.40
CA VAL A 290 -35.77 -5.36 9.47
C VAL A 290 -35.39 -6.66 10.15
N LEU A 291 -36.36 -7.55 10.40
CA LEU A 291 -36.13 -8.88 10.96
C LEU A 291 -35.25 -9.73 10.04
N HIS A 292 -35.58 -9.77 8.75
CA HIS A 292 -34.78 -10.43 7.71
C HIS A 292 -33.34 -9.90 7.69
N GLN A 293 -33.15 -8.58 7.62
CA GLN A 293 -31.82 -7.98 7.59
C GLN A 293 -31.01 -8.22 8.86
N ALA A 294 -31.66 -8.38 10.02
CA ALA A 294 -30.99 -8.71 11.27
C ALA A 294 -30.34 -10.09 11.21
N PHE A 295 -31.13 -11.12 10.86
CA PHE A 295 -30.62 -12.48 10.75
C PHE A 295 -29.70 -12.66 9.53
N ASN A 296 -29.96 -12.02 8.40
CA ASN A 296 -29.10 -12.09 7.22
C ASN A 296 -27.68 -11.61 7.54
N ARG A 297 -27.55 -10.49 8.26
CA ARG A 297 -26.24 -10.00 8.70
C ARG A 297 -25.59 -10.93 9.71
N ALA A 298 -26.35 -11.46 10.66
CA ALA A 298 -25.85 -12.43 11.62
C ALA A 298 -25.24 -13.66 10.94
N HIS A 299 -25.94 -14.24 9.97
CA HIS A 299 -25.44 -15.35 9.17
C HIS A 299 -24.18 -14.96 8.38
N LYS A 300 -24.18 -13.81 7.70
CA LYS A 300 -23.04 -13.36 6.90
C LYS A 300 -21.74 -13.24 7.69
N TYR A 301 -21.78 -12.56 8.83
CA TYR A 301 -20.56 -12.33 9.58
C TYR A 301 -20.11 -13.59 10.34
N LEU A 302 -21.05 -14.39 10.88
CA LEU A 302 -20.70 -15.66 11.53
C LEU A 302 -20.13 -16.67 10.53
N PHE A 303 -20.67 -16.71 9.30
CA PHE A 303 -20.12 -17.53 8.23
C PHE A 303 -18.72 -17.06 7.83
N SER A 304 -18.50 -15.74 7.74
CA SER A 304 -17.17 -15.19 7.44
C SER A 304 -16.13 -15.56 8.51
N ILE A 305 -16.52 -15.55 9.79
CA ILE A 305 -15.68 -16.02 10.90
C ILE A 305 -15.44 -17.53 10.80
N ALA A 306 -16.48 -18.32 10.51
CA ALA A 306 -16.38 -19.76 10.37
C ALA A 306 -15.41 -20.15 9.24
N VAL A 307 -15.48 -19.46 8.09
CA VAL A 307 -14.53 -19.65 6.99
C VAL A 307 -13.10 -19.45 7.47
N ASN A 308 -12.81 -18.35 8.20
CA ASN A 308 -11.48 -18.08 8.73
C ASN A 308 -10.98 -19.16 9.70
N GLN A 309 -11.86 -19.65 10.57
CA GLN A 309 -11.53 -20.69 11.55
C GLN A 309 -11.24 -22.06 10.90
N MET A 310 -11.83 -22.33 9.73
CA MET A 310 -11.67 -23.58 8.99
C MET A 310 -10.49 -23.56 7.99
N LEU A 311 -9.69 -22.51 7.97
CA LEU A 311 -8.58 -22.40 7.02
C LEU A 311 -7.45 -23.36 7.36
N VAL A 312 -6.96 -24.05 6.33
CA VAL A 312 -5.75 -24.87 6.36
C VAL A 312 -4.80 -24.43 5.27
N ASN A 313 -3.50 -24.68 5.45
CA ASN A 313 -2.51 -24.34 4.44
C ASN A 313 -2.70 -25.24 3.21
N ASP A 314 -2.82 -24.62 2.04
CA ASP A 314 -2.91 -25.33 0.77
C ASP A 314 -1.52 -25.42 0.15
N SER A 315 -1.09 -26.67 -0.11
CA SER A 315 0.21 -26.94 -0.73
C SER A 315 0.19 -26.76 -2.25
N ALA A 316 -1.00 -26.71 -2.87
CA ALA A 316 -1.17 -26.60 -4.32
C ALA A 316 -1.39 -25.14 -4.72
N VAL A 317 -0.32 -24.33 -4.74
CA VAL A 317 -0.39 -22.92 -5.16
C VAL A 317 -0.70 -22.83 -6.66
N THR A 318 -1.99 -22.76 -6.99
CA THR A 318 -2.48 -22.37 -8.31
C THR A 318 -2.48 -20.84 -8.41
N ASN A 319 -2.11 -20.30 -9.58
CA ASN A 319 -1.99 -18.85 -9.85
C ASN A 319 -1.13 -18.12 -8.79
N SER A 320 0.20 -18.32 -8.84
CA SER A 320 1.17 -17.79 -7.89
C SER A 320 1.52 -16.31 -8.08
N THR A 321 0.85 -15.60 -8.99
CA THR A 321 1.12 -14.19 -9.27
C THR A 321 0.26 -13.29 -8.41
N ALA A 322 0.89 -12.36 -7.70
CA ALA A 322 0.25 -11.25 -7.03
C ALA A 322 0.95 -9.93 -7.39
N ILE A 323 0.36 -8.82 -7.00
CA ILE A 323 0.87 -7.48 -7.21
C ILE A 323 1.00 -6.81 -5.84
N SER A 324 2.19 -6.31 -5.51
CA SER A 324 2.43 -5.49 -4.32
C SER A 324 2.47 -4.02 -4.73
N GLU A 325 1.61 -3.21 -4.11
CA GLU A 325 1.59 -1.76 -4.26
C GLU A 325 2.10 -1.10 -2.98
N PHE A 326 3.12 -0.25 -3.09
CA PHE A 326 3.77 0.39 -1.93
C PHE A 326 4.29 1.81 -2.26
N GLN A 327 4.54 2.62 -1.23
CA GLN A 327 4.93 4.03 -1.38
C GLN A 327 6.42 4.28 -1.16
N GLN A 328 7.20 4.35 -2.23
CA GLN A 328 8.63 4.61 -2.10
C GLN A 328 8.88 6.11 -1.90
N SER A 329 9.63 6.45 -0.86
CA SER A 329 10.14 7.82 -0.67
C SER A 329 11.42 8.03 -1.48
N GLY A 330 11.48 9.14 -2.24
CA GLY A 330 12.63 9.42 -3.11
C GLY A 330 12.84 10.92 -3.34
N ILE A 331 14.05 11.26 -3.82
CA ILE A 331 14.37 12.61 -4.28
C ILE A 331 13.86 12.74 -5.72
N ILE A 332 12.78 13.48 -5.91
CA ILE A 332 12.24 13.75 -7.24
C ILE A 332 13.06 14.91 -7.84
N VAL A 333 13.98 14.56 -8.74
CA VAL A 333 14.72 15.55 -9.53
C VAL A 333 13.82 16.05 -10.64
N SER A 334 13.60 17.37 -10.69
CA SER A 334 12.79 17.98 -11.75
C SER A 334 13.44 17.76 -13.12
N ARG A 335 12.63 17.32 -14.09
CA ARG A 335 13.05 17.04 -15.46
C ARG A 335 13.74 18.23 -16.12
N LEU A 336 13.33 19.46 -15.78
CA LEU A 336 13.94 20.69 -16.28
C LEU A 336 15.38 20.85 -15.78
N PHE A 337 15.63 20.61 -14.49
CA PHE A 337 16.97 20.68 -13.93
C PHE A 337 17.89 19.60 -14.49
N SER A 338 17.39 18.38 -14.67
CA SER A 338 18.14 17.29 -15.30
C SER A 338 18.55 17.66 -16.74
N ALA A 339 17.63 18.18 -17.55
CA ALA A 339 17.90 18.57 -18.93
C ALA A 339 18.95 19.70 -19.05
N ILE A 340 18.94 20.68 -18.13
CA ILE A 340 19.93 21.76 -18.11
C ILE A 340 21.33 21.22 -17.80
N VAL A 341 21.44 20.36 -16.77
CA VAL A 341 22.73 19.77 -16.37
C VAL A 341 23.28 18.85 -17.45
N GLU A 342 22.42 18.02 -18.05
CA GLU A 342 22.77 17.14 -19.16
C GLU A 342 23.26 17.94 -20.38
N GLY A 343 22.56 19.02 -20.75
CA GLY A 343 22.99 19.92 -21.82
C GLY A 343 24.33 20.60 -21.55
N LEU A 344 24.57 21.06 -20.33
CA LEU A 344 25.85 21.64 -19.93
C LEU A 344 26.99 20.62 -19.99
N LEU A 345 26.76 19.38 -19.52
CA LEU A 345 27.75 18.31 -19.60
C LEU A 345 28.10 17.95 -21.04
N LEU A 346 27.10 17.88 -21.93
CA LEU A 346 27.30 17.63 -23.35
C LEU A 346 28.11 18.76 -24.00
N LEU A 347 27.83 20.01 -23.64
CA LEU A 347 28.58 21.17 -24.13
C LEU A 347 30.04 21.16 -23.66
N VAL A 348 30.30 20.79 -22.40
CA VAL A 348 31.66 20.59 -21.89
C VAL A 348 32.38 19.48 -22.66
N ALA A 349 31.69 18.37 -22.95
CA ALA A 349 32.26 17.28 -23.75
C ALA A 349 32.61 17.71 -25.19
N ILE A 350 31.79 18.56 -25.82
CA ILE A 350 32.11 19.12 -27.14
C ILE A 350 33.38 19.99 -27.06
N PHE A 351 33.49 20.85 -26.06
CA PHE A 351 34.67 21.72 -25.91
C PHE A 351 35.94 20.94 -25.61
N THR A 352 35.88 19.86 -24.82
CA THR A 352 37.06 19.01 -24.59
C THR A 352 37.49 18.28 -25.86
N ILE A 353 36.54 17.78 -26.66
CA ILE A 353 36.85 17.19 -27.98
C ILE A 353 37.47 18.23 -28.91
N PHE A 354 36.92 19.45 -28.94
CA PHE A 354 37.46 20.53 -29.77
C PHE A 354 38.87 20.92 -29.36
N LEU A 355 39.14 21.02 -28.05
CA LEU A 355 40.49 21.28 -27.52
C LEU A 355 41.45 20.14 -27.86
N LEU A 356 41.04 18.89 -27.70
CA LEU A 356 41.85 17.72 -28.10
C LEU A 356 42.20 17.75 -29.59
N TRP A 357 41.23 18.06 -30.45
CA TRP A 357 41.43 18.18 -31.89
C TRP A 357 42.38 19.33 -32.24
N SER A 358 42.22 20.49 -31.60
CA SER A 358 43.09 21.65 -31.79
C SER A 358 44.52 21.40 -31.30
N CYS A 359 44.68 20.68 -30.18
CA CYS A 359 45.98 20.27 -29.66
C CYS A 359 46.67 19.24 -30.58
N HIS A 360 45.90 18.32 -31.18
CA HIS A 360 46.45 17.29 -32.07
C HIS A 360 46.84 17.84 -33.45
N THR A 361 46.11 18.84 -33.96
CA THR A 361 46.39 19.48 -35.26
C THR A 361 47.51 20.51 -35.19
N SER A 362 47.86 21.00 -33.99
CA SER A 362 48.97 21.95 -33.80
C SER A 362 50.28 21.21 -33.62
N THR A 363 51.19 21.31 -34.60
CA THR A 363 52.56 20.76 -34.49
C THR A 363 53.37 21.58 -33.47
N SER A 364 53.47 21.09 -32.23
CA SER A 364 54.32 21.68 -31.20
C SER A 364 55.75 21.13 -31.30
N TYR A 365 56.70 21.96 -31.72
CA TYR A 365 58.14 21.64 -31.69
C TYR A 365 58.78 21.85 -30.30
N LEU A 366 58.00 22.28 -29.31
CA LEU A 366 58.43 22.36 -27.91
C LEU A 366 58.45 20.94 -27.32
N THR A 367 59.65 20.43 -27.05
CA THR A 367 59.86 19.13 -26.37
C THR A 367 59.49 19.17 -24.89
N THR A 368 59.30 20.35 -24.32
CA THR A 368 58.95 20.56 -22.92
C THR A 368 58.02 21.76 -22.73
N ASN A 369 57.14 21.66 -21.73
CA ASN A 369 56.19 22.72 -21.39
C ASN A 369 56.92 23.98 -20.89
N PRO A 370 56.77 25.15 -21.56
CA PRO A 370 57.41 26.41 -21.17
C PRO A 370 56.65 27.17 -20.06
N SER A 371 55.67 26.57 -19.39
CA SER A 371 54.82 27.22 -18.39
C SER A 371 55.52 27.69 -17.11
N SER A 372 56.85 27.59 -17.02
CA SER A 372 57.65 28.06 -15.88
C SER A 372 58.54 29.23 -16.27
N ILE A 373 58.48 30.31 -15.48
CA ILE A 373 59.38 31.47 -15.56
C ILE A 373 60.86 31.03 -15.51
N SER A 374 61.19 29.99 -14.73
CA SER A 374 62.57 29.49 -14.64
C SER A 374 63.07 28.89 -15.96
N ARG A 375 62.17 28.35 -16.78
CA ARG A 375 62.52 27.77 -18.09
C ARG A 375 62.60 28.82 -19.19
N LEU A 376 61.73 29.83 -19.15
CA LEU A 376 61.88 31.01 -20.00
C LEU A 376 63.23 31.69 -19.74
N ALA A 377 63.60 31.85 -18.46
CA ALA A 377 64.92 32.36 -18.09
C ALA A 377 66.06 31.45 -18.59
N ALA A 378 65.89 30.12 -18.56
CA ALA A 378 66.90 29.19 -19.08
C ALA A 378 67.10 29.30 -20.61
N ILE A 379 66.04 29.58 -21.38
CA ILE A 379 66.11 29.78 -22.83
C ILE A 379 66.98 31.00 -23.18
N PHE A 380 66.82 32.10 -22.43
CA PHE A 380 67.66 33.29 -22.60
C PHE A 380 69.08 33.07 -22.05
N ARG A 381 69.24 32.37 -20.92
CA ARG A 381 70.54 32.14 -20.27
C ARG A 381 71.55 31.42 -21.17
N ASN A 382 71.09 30.51 -22.03
CA ASN A 382 71.96 29.71 -22.88
C ASN A 382 72.35 30.39 -24.21
N GLY A 383 71.84 31.58 -24.50
CA GLY A 383 72.21 32.40 -25.68
C GLY A 383 73.20 33.51 -25.31
N PRO A 384 74.52 33.34 -25.47
CA PRO A 384 75.51 34.35 -25.08
C PRO A 384 75.44 35.61 -25.95
N GLU A 385 75.12 35.47 -27.23
CA GLU A 385 74.94 36.56 -28.21
C GLU A 385 73.73 37.44 -27.86
N THR A 386 72.59 36.81 -27.59
CA THR A 386 71.34 37.50 -27.25
C THR A 386 71.44 38.17 -25.89
N ASN A 387 72.03 37.53 -24.87
CA ASN A 387 72.24 38.17 -23.57
C ASN A 387 73.11 39.44 -23.66
N LYS A 388 74.14 39.46 -24.50
CA LYS A 388 74.94 40.68 -24.73
C LYS A 388 74.09 41.78 -25.37
N MET A 389 73.23 41.41 -26.31
CA MET A 389 72.35 42.33 -27.02
C MET A 389 71.28 42.98 -26.13
N PHE A 390 70.75 42.24 -25.15
CA PHE A 390 69.75 42.74 -24.20
C PHE A 390 70.34 43.43 -22.97
N ARG A 391 71.65 43.26 -22.70
CA ARG A 391 72.35 43.87 -21.57
C ARG A 391 72.16 45.40 -21.44
N PRO A 392 72.22 46.20 -22.52
CA PRO A 392 71.97 47.65 -22.42
C PRO A 392 70.49 48.01 -22.19
N ALA A 393 69.56 47.05 -22.27
CA ALA A 393 68.11 47.24 -22.17
C ALA A 393 67.49 46.62 -20.90
N ASP A 394 68.28 46.36 -19.86
CA ASP A 394 67.87 45.70 -18.60
C ASP A 394 66.76 46.44 -17.81
N HIS A 395 66.45 47.67 -18.21
CA HIS A 395 65.41 48.52 -17.61
C HIS A 395 64.36 49.03 -18.63
N ALA A 396 64.32 48.46 -19.84
CA ALA A 396 63.36 48.86 -20.86
C ALA A 396 61.96 48.26 -20.61
N ASP A 397 60.91 49.03 -20.88
CA ASP A 397 59.53 48.51 -20.89
C ASP A 397 59.21 47.78 -22.21
N GLU A 398 58.10 47.04 -22.25
CA GLU A 398 57.72 46.22 -23.42
C GLU A 398 57.66 47.04 -24.72
N LYS A 399 57.18 48.29 -24.64
CA LYS A 399 57.08 49.18 -25.80
C LYS A 399 58.47 49.60 -26.30
N SER A 400 59.37 49.97 -25.41
CA SER A 400 60.72 50.38 -25.78
C SER A 400 61.57 49.20 -26.28
N LEU A 401 61.39 48.00 -25.70
CA LEU A 401 61.98 46.77 -26.21
C LEU A 401 61.51 46.46 -27.64
N LYS A 402 60.19 46.57 -27.88
CA LYS A 402 59.62 46.33 -29.21
C LYS A 402 60.12 47.33 -30.25
N GLU A 403 60.31 48.59 -29.85
CA GLU A 403 60.86 49.63 -30.71
C GLU A 403 62.36 49.40 -31.00
N LEU A 404 63.15 49.04 -29.98
CA LEU A 404 64.59 48.81 -30.09
C LEU A 404 64.94 47.62 -31.00
N PHE A 405 64.12 46.58 -30.97
CA PHE A 405 64.34 45.35 -31.73
C PHE A 405 63.33 45.16 -32.88
N GLN A 406 62.62 46.22 -33.29
CA GLN A 406 61.54 46.15 -34.27
C GLN A 406 61.96 45.52 -35.62
N ASN A 407 63.23 45.70 -35.99
CA ASN A 407 63.81 45.21 -37.24
C ASN A 407 64.69 43.96 -37.06
N ASP A 408 64.82 43.46 -35.83
CA ASP A 408 65.63 42.30 -35.50
C ASP A 408 64.73 41.05 -35.46
N LYS A 409 65.09 40.01 -36.22
CA LYS A 409 64.37 38.72 -36.20
C LYS A 409 65.10 37.73 -35.31
N PHE A 410 64.36 37.19 -34.35
CA PHE A 410 64.84 36.13 -33.46
C PHE A 410 64.23 34.80 -33.84
N ARG A 411 65.03 33.73 -33.76
CA ARG A 411 64.59 32.35 -33.92
C ARG A 411 64.93 31.56 -32.66
N LEU A 412 64.01 30.69 -32.27
CA LEU A 412 64.26 29.70 -31.25
C LEU A 412 64.96 28.51 -31.91
N THR A 413 66.20 28.26 -31.53
CA THR A 413 67.05 27.21 -32.08
C THR A 413 67.38 26.19 -31.00
N ARG A 414 67.46 24.92 -31.40
CA ARG A 414 67.82 23.84 -30.49
C ARG A 414 69.33 23.70 -30.46
N ASP A 415 69.90 23.56 -29.28
CA ASP A 415 71.30 23.16 -29.14
C ASP A 415 71.41 21.68 -29.52
N GLU A 416 71.92 21.41 -30.72
CA GLU A 416 72.12 20.05 -31.23
C GLU A 416 73.26 19.31 -30.51
N TYR A 417 74.15 20.03 -29.83
CA TYR A 417 75.30 19.46 -29.12
C TYR A 417 74.99 19.12 -27.65
N SER A 418 73.89 19.63 -27.11
CA SER A 418 73.42 19.34 -25.75
C SER A 418 72.41 18.18 -25.77
N ASN A 419 72.78 17.06 -25.13
CA ASN A 419 71.89 15.89 -24.94
C ASN A 419 70.61 16.21 -24.13
N THR A 420 70.53 17.40 -23.53
CA THR A 420 69.39 17.88 -22.75
C THR A 420 68.30 18.55 -23.59
N GLY A 421 68.52 18.73 -24.90
CA GLY A 421 67.51 19.31 -25.80
C GLY A 421 67.14 20.75 -25.45
N ASN A 422 68.11 21.51 -24.93
CA ASN A 422 67.91 22.90 -24.54
C ASN A 422 67.69 23.76 -25.78
N ALA A 423 66.68 24.62 -25.73
CA ALA A 423 66.45 25.64 -26.75
C ALA A 423 67.05 26.97 -26.29
N TYR A 424 67.64 27.72 -27.21
CA TYR A 424 68.12 29.08 -26.98
C TYR A 424 67.64 29.99 -28.12
N ILE A 425 67.63 31.30 -27.86
CA ILE A 425 67.22 32.29 -28.86
C ILE A 425 68.47 32.82 -29.56
N GLU A 426 68.45 32.80 -30.88
CA GLU A 426 69.46 33.41 -31.74
C GLU A 426 68.84 34.50 -32.62
N LYS A 427 69.66 35.49 -32.99
CA LYS A 427 69.27 36.51 -33.97
C LYS A 427 69.59 35.98 -35.37
N VAL A 428 68.60 35.96 -36.26
CA VAL A 428 68.73 35.42 -37.63
C VAL A 428 68.97 36.52 -38.66
N ASP A 429 68.41 37.72 -38.44
CA ASP A 429 68.57 38.86 -39.36
C ASP A 429 68.49 40.20 -38.61
N GLY A 430 69.38 41.13 -38.99
CA GLY A 430 69.36 42.54 -38.60
C GLY A 430 70.72 43.21 -38.81
N VAL A 431 70.75 44.53 -38.97
CA VAL A 431 71.99 45.31 -39.18
C VAL A 431 72.98 45.06 -38.04
N GLU A 432 74.22 44.67 -38.36
CA GLU A 432 75.34 44.65 -37.41
C GLU A 432 75.62 46.11 -37.02
N VAL A 433 75.10 46.50 -35.85
CA VAL A 433 75.40 47.78 -35.22
C VAL A 433 76.25 47.45 -34.02
N ASP A 434 77.38 48.16 -33.85
CA ASP A 434 78.30 47.99 -32.73
C ASP A 434 77.50 48.04 -31.41
N PRO A 435 77.60 47.01 -30.54
CA PRO A 435 76.88 46.99 -29.26
C PRO A 435 77.14 48.23 -28.39
N ASP A 436 78.24 48.95 -28.58
CA ASP A 436 78.53 50.19 -27.85
C ASP A 436 77.81 51.45 -28.39
N GLU A 437 77.24 51.41 -29.60
CA GLU A 437 76.45 52.52 -30.18
C GLU A 437 74.96 52.50 -29.75
N ARG A 438 74.43 51.36 -29.28
CA ARG A 438 73.03 51.25 -28.81
C ARG A 438 72.89 51.72 -27.36
N ARG A 439 73.16 53.00 -27.09
CA ARG A 439 72.99 53.59 -25.75
C ARG A 439 71.56 54.08 -25.50
N PHE A 440 71.06 53.76 -24.32
CA PHE A 440 69.74 54.14 -23.81
C PHE A 440 69.87 55.45 -23.00
N ASP A 441 69.56 56.61 -23.59
CA ASP A 441 69.68 57.92 -22.92
C ASP A 441 68.40 58.38 -22.18
N LYS A 442 67.45 57.48 -21.91
CA LYS A 442 66.22 57.82 -21.17
C LYS A 442 66.24 57.22 -19.75
N PRO A 443 66.32 58.03 -18.69
CA PRO A 443 66.04 57.57 -17.34
C PRO A 443 64.52 57.49 -17.16
N THR A 444 63.96 56.29 -17.21
CA THR A 444 62.54 56.05 -16.91
C THR A 444 62.39 55.34 -15.59
N GLY A 445 61.74 56.02 -14.64
CA GLY A 445 61.62 55.62 -13.24
C GLY A 445 60.75 54.39 -13.01
N TYR A 446 60.99 53.78 -11.84
CA TYR A 446 60.19 52.81 -11.08
C TYR A 446 59.24 51.89 -11.87
N TYR A 447 59.60 50.60 -11.92
CA TYR A 447 58.85 49.50 -12.51
C TYR A 447 57.41 49.41 -11.97
N ASP A 448 56.41 49.68 -12.82
CA ASP A 448 55.00 49.37 -12.52
C ASP A 448 54.72 47.90 -12.87
N PRO A 449 54.37 47.03 -11.90
CA PRO A 449 54.22 45.60 -12.16
C PRO A 449 53.03 45.31 -13.07
N ILE A 450 53.31 44.71 -14.23
CA ILE A 450 52.30 44.24 -15.18
C ILE A 450 51.55 43.06 -14.56
N GLN A 451 50.32 43.27 -14.08
CA GLN A 451 49.47 42.20 -13.57
C GLN A 451 48.91 41.36 -14.75
N PRO A 452 49.02 40.01 -14.70
CA PRO A 452 48.41 39.13 -15.68
C PRO A 452 46.91 39.42 -15.79
N VAL A 453 46.37 39.32 -17.00
CA VAL A 453 44.93 39.51 -17.29
C VAL A 453 44.00 38.88 -16.24
N PRO A 454 44.16 37.60 -15.82
CA PRO A 454 43.29 36.99 -14.80
C PRO A 454 43.38 37.61 -13.38
N LEU A 455 44.43 38.36 -13.06
CA LEU A 455 44.64 39.03 -11.77
C LEU A 455 44.18 40.49 -11.77
N LYS A 456 43.71 41.02 -12.91
CA LYS A 456 43.18 42.38 -12.98
C LYS A 456 41.86 42.46 -12.21
N ARG A 457 41.73 43.46 -11.33
CA ARG A 457 40.52 43.70 -10.51
C ARG A 457 39.21 43.68 -11.30
N GLY A 458 39.21 44.16 -12.55
CA GLY A 458 38.03 44.17 -13.42
C GLY A 458 37.52 42.76 -13.79
N ILE A 459 38.42 41.79 -13.96
CA ILE A 459 38.04 40.41 -14.31
C ILE A 459 37.55 39.66 -13.07
N GLY A 460 38.15 39.91 -11.91
CA GLY A 460 37.62 39.42 -10.63
C GLY A 460 36.19 39.91 -10.35
N LEU A 461 35.90 41.18 -10.65
CA LEU A 461 34.55 41.76 -10.56
C LEU A 461 33.58 41.08 -11.52
N LEU A 462 33.97 40.88 -12.78
CA LEU A 462 33.15 40.18 -13.76
C LEU A 462 32.78 38.76 -13.30
N PHE A 463 33.77 38.01 -12.80
CA PHE A 463 33.56 36.66 -12.28
C PHE A 463 32.60 36.66 -11.08
N GLY A 464 32.78 37.60 -10.14
CA GLY A 464 31.87 37.78 -9.01
C GLY A 464 30.44 38.08 -9.44
N LEU A 465 30.24 38.95 -10.44
CA LEU A 465 28.92 39.26 -10.99
C LEU A 465 28.25 38.06 -11.64
N VAL A 466 29.00 37.23 -12.37
CA VAL A 466 28.46 35.99 -12.97
C VAL A 466 28.02 35.00 -11.88
N GLN A 467 28.79 34.84 -10.81
CA GLN A 467 28.43 33.97 -9.68
C GLN A 467 27.18 34.46 -8.95
N ILE A 468 27.07 35.76 -8.72
CA ILE A 468 25.86 36.37 -8.11
C ILE A 468 24.66 36.18 -9.03
N GLY A 469 24.81 36.41 -10.35
CA GLY A 469 23.76 36.19 -11.33
C GLY A 469 23.26 34.73 -11.34
N ALA A 470 24.17 33.76 -11.26
CA ALA A 470 23.83 32.35 -11.16
C ALA A 470 23.05 32.03 -9.87
N LEU A 471 23.47 32.57 -8.72
CA LEU A 471 22.77 32.41 -7.45
C LEU A 471 21.36 33.00 -7.49
N VAL A 472 21.20 34.20 -8.06
CA VAL A 472 19.90 34.86 -8.21
C VAL A 472 18.98 34.06 -9.14
N ALA A 473 19.49 33.55 -10.26
CA ALA A 473 18.73 32.71 -11.17
C ALA A 473 18.26 31.41 -10.50
N ILE A 474 19.12 30.75 -9.72
CA ILE A 474 18.76 29.54 -8.97
C ILE A 474 17.69 29.84 -7.92
N ALA A 475 17.82 30.96 -7.20
CA ALA A 475 16.84 31.38 -6.20
C ALA A 475 15.48 31.72 -6.84
N TYR A 476 15.47 32.43 -7.95
CA TYR A 476 14.26 32.77 -8.70
C TYR A 476 13.54 31.52 -9.20
N LEU A 477 14.27 30.57 -9.80
CA LEU A 477 13.70 29.30 -10.27
C LEU A 477 13.10 28.50 -9.12
N LYS A 478 13.74 28.48 -7.94
CA LYS A 478 13.19 27.81 -6.74
C LYS A 478 11.84 28.41 -6.34
N VAL A 479 11.75 29.73 -6.24
CA VAL A 479 10.51 30.44 -5.88
C VAL A 479 9.40 30.20 -6.90
N GLN A 480 9.72 30.16 -8.19
CA GLN A 480 8.74 29.85 -9.24
C GLN A 480 8.23 28.40 -9.15
N THR A 481 9.10 27.47 -8.75
CA THR A 481 8.72 26.06 -8.58
C THR A 481 7.73 25.91 -7.43
N ASP A 482 7.97 26.59 -6.31
CA ASP A 482 7.11 26.57 -5.13
C ASP A 482 5.73 27.19 -5.42
N LYS A 483 5.67 28.25 -6.26
CA LYS A 483 4.40 28.84 -6.72
C LYS A 483 3.59 27.95 -7.66
N SER A 484 4.20 26.99 -8.37
CA SER A 484 3.47 26.08 -9.28
C SER A 484 2.90 24.84 -8.59
N LYS A 485 3.24 24.64 -7.31
CA LYS A 485 2.83 23.49 -6.48
C LYS A 485 1.75 23.84 -5.45
N GLY A 486 1.35 25.11 -5.36
CA GLY A 486 0.08 25.53 -4.76
C GLY A 486 -0.93 25.76 -5.85
#